data_AF-A0A0S8JKL2-F1
#
_entry.id   AF-A0A0S8JKL2-F1
#
_cell.length_a   1.000
_cell.length_b   1.000
_cell.length_c   1.000
_cell.angle_alpha   90.00
_cell.angle_beta   90.00
_cell.angle_gamma   90.00
#
_symmetry.space_group_name_H-M   'P 1'
#
loop_
_entity.id
_entity.type
_entity.pdbx_description
1 polymer ?
#
loop_
_entity_poly.entity_id
_entity_poly.type
_entity_poly.pdbx_seq_one_letter_code
_entity_poly.pdbx_strand_id
1 'polypeptide(L)'
;MYKIIIAVGSIVFIFSCTPEPQSKKEKDMASQDERMEWWRDARFGLFIHWGLYAIPAGEWQGEQIAGISEWIMARAEIPVKEYEKLAEIFNPVKYNAEEWVRLAKEAGMKYIVITSKHHDGFAMFHSKASKYNIVDATPFKRDPLKELAEACEKYDMRLGFYYSQAQDWHEPGGTYYNIEQGEPHWDPDLVREPLMNYIEGKAVPQVREILENYGGLDILWWDTPRGMTEEAAQMLKDVADQYPQMLTNNRLYRPWPGDFTTPEQRVPPTGLDYDWEVCMTMNTSWGYKHYDDNWKSSETLIRMLVDIASKGGNLLLNVGPTAEGLIPEPSVARLKEIGKWMAVNNESICDTDASPFFKLPWGRCTQRKTNKGTTLYLHVFDWPDDQILRVPGLQAHIRKAYLLMDKKQKLPYKSDKGDLLIDLPGEMPDAVNTVIALETRGMPEVTSNMPNLKDGRILLPAAFADIHNPGYGTHAILSGTGDKAVITNWTDHRTRLEWMFNSTSPGNYDIEAIVRSDEPASMIIKIGANMLEAEIQPTQGEFRNIGLGGMEISDTGDLILEIRPVHDQWNSVELAKIELQKK
;
A
#
# COMPACT_ATOMS: atom_id res chain seq x y z
N MET A 1 -27.98 -63.67 61.36
CA MET A 1 -29.09 -63.96 60.44
C MET A 1 -29.55 -62.66 59.80
N TYR A 2 -29.77 -62.71 58.49
CA TYR A 2 -30.25 -61.67 57.55
C TYR A 2 -29.35 -60.46 57.26
N LYS A 3 -28.78 -60.52 56.06
CA LYS A 3 -28.11 -59.46 55.29
C LYS A 3 -29.16 -58.44 54.81
N ILE A 4 -28.86 -57.16 54.91
CA ILE A 4 -29.51 -56.10 54.11
C ILE A 4 -28.43 -55.55 53.19
N ILE A 5 -28.58 -55.82 51.89
CA ILE A 5 -27.75 -55.26 50.82
C ILE A 5 -28.46 -53.98 50.36
N ILE A 6 -27.85 -52.82 50.60
CA ILE A 6 -28.28 -51.56 50.00
C ILE A 6 -27.52 -51.41 48.68
N ALA A 7 -28.24 -51.55 47.57
CA ALA A 7 -27.72 -51.26 46.24
C ALA A 7 -27.82 -49.74 45.99
N VAL A 8 -26.68 -49.07 45.89
CA VAL A 8 -26.60 -47.68 45.42
C VAL A 8 -26.37 -47.73 43.91
N GLY A 9 -27.40 -47.41 43.14
CA GLY A 9 -27.30 -47.25 41.69
C GLY A 9 -26.65 -45.93 41.33
N SER A 10 -25.47 -45.97 40.72
CA SER A 10 -24.85 -44.80 40.10
C SER A 10 -25.50 -44.54 38.74
N ILE A 11 -26.30 -43.48 38.64
CA ILE A 11 -26.82 -42.96 37.37
C ILE A 11 -25.66 -42.24 36.67
N VAL A 12 -25.17 -42.83 35.57
CA VAL A 12 -24.21 -42.19 34.66
C VAL A 12 -25.02 -41.34 33.68
N PHE A 13 -25.01 -40.03 33.87
CA PHE A 13 -25.51 -39.07 32.87
C PHE A 13 -24.47 -38.94 31.76
N ILE A 14 -24.78 -39.52 30.59
CA ILE A 14 -24.05 -39.25 29.36
C ILE A 14 -24.53 -37.89 28.86
N PHE A 15 -23.77 -36.83 29.16
CA PHE A 15 -23.95 -35.54 28.49
C PHE A 15 -23.48 -35.69 27.04
N SER A 16 -24.43 -35.80 26.11
CA SER A 16 -24.15 -35.51 24.71
C SER A 16 -23.85 -34.01 24.60
N CYS A 17 -22.59 -33.65 24.38
CA CYS A 17 -22.25 -32.31 23.89
C CYS A 17 -22.81 -32.17 22.47
N THR A 18 -23.99 -31.58 22.35
CA THR A 18 -24.41 -30.94 21.10
C THR A 18 -23.51 -29.72 20.89
N PRO A 19 -22.90 -29.52 19.71
CA PRO A 19 -22.17 -28.29 19.41
C PRO A 19 -23.10 -27.09 19.59
N GLU A 20 -22.64 -26.05 20.29
CA GLU A 20 -23.37 -24.78 20.34
C GLU A 20 -23.54 -24.21 18.92
N PRO A 21 -24.69 -23.60 18.60
CA PRO A 21 -24.84 -22.89 17.34
C PRO A 21 -23.89 -21.69 17.31
N GLN A 22 -22.93 -21.70 16.38
CA GLN A 22 -22.05 -20.56 16.08
C GLN A 22 -22.84 -19.25 16.03
N SER A 23 -22.32 -18.22 16.70
CA SER A 23 -22.95 -16.92 16.76
C SER A 23 -23.02 -16.28 15.37
N LYS A 24 -24.01 -15.40 15.14
CA LYS A 24 -24.16 -14.67 13.87
C LYS A 24 -22.86 -13.91 13.51
N LYS A 25 -22.20 -13.30 14.50
CA LYS A 25 -20.93 -12.58 14.33
C LYS A 25 -19.80 -13.49 13.84
N GLU A 26 -19.69 -14.71 14.36
CA GLU A 26 -18.67 -15.67 13.90
C GLU A 26 -18.94 -16.19 12.48
N LYS A 27 -20.22 -16.37 12.12
CA LYS A 27 -20.62 -16.73 10.75
C LYS A 27 -20.38 -15.59 9.76
N ASP A 28 -20.69 -14.36 10.16
CA ASP A 28 -20.47 -13.16 9.35
C ASP A 28 -18.95 -12.92 9.14
N MET A 29 -18.13 -13.14 10.17
CA MET A 29 -16.66 -13.06 10.07
C MET A 29 -16.07 -14.18 9.20
N ALA A 30 -16.53 -15.42 9.33
CA ALA A 30 -16.07 -16.53 8.49
C ALA A 30 -16.45 -16.31 7.00
N SER A 31 -17.66 -15.80 6.74
CA SER A 31 -18.09 -15.42 5.39
C SER A 31 -17.31 -14.24 4.82
N GLN A 32 -16.86 -13.29 5.66
CA GLN A 32 -16.01 -12.18 5.23
C GLN A 32 -14.59 -12.67 4.90
N ASP A 33 -14.03 -13.56 5.73
CA ASP A 33 -12.70 -14.10 5.51
C ASP A 33 -12.61 -14.90 4.21
N GLU A 34 -13.63 -15.73 3.93
CA GLU A 34 -13.73 -16.50 2.69
C GLU A 34 -13.80 -15.61 1.43
N ARG A 35 -14.60 -14.53 1.44
CA ARG A 35 -14.70 -13.64 0.27
C ARG A 35 -13.44 -12.80 0.04
N MET A 36 -12.63 -12.58 1.07
CA MET A 36 -11.37 -11.82 0.98
C MET A 36 -10.21 -12.64 0.40
N GLU A 37 -10.32 -13.97 0.37
CA GLU A 37 -9.23 -14.88 -0.02
C GLU A 37 -8.64 -14.52 -1.39
N TRP A 38 -9.47 -14.41 -2.42
CA TRP A 38 -9.01 -14.08 -3.76
C TRP A 38 -8.26 -12.75 -3.81
N TRP A 39 -8.70 -11.79 -2.99
CA TRP A 39 -8.17 -10.43 -2.98
C TRP A 39 -6.80 -10.42 -2.29
N ARG A 40 -6.63 -11.15 -1.20
CA ARG A 40 -5.31 -11.34 -0.57
C ARG A 40 -4.35 -12.05 -1.52
N ASP A 41 -4.83 -13.05 -2.25
CA ASP A 41 -4.01 -13.78 -3.21
C ASP A 41 -3.60 -12.93 -4.42
N ALA A 42 -4.43 -11.95 -4.79
CA ALA A 42 -4.22 -11.12 -5.96
C ALA A 42 -2.93 -10.28 -5.87
N ARG A 43 -2.71 -9.62 -4.71
CA ARG A 43 -1.60 -8.69 -4.41
C ARG A 43 -1.42 -7.47 -5.32
N PHE A 44 -1.88 -7.51 -6.57
CA PHE A 44 -1.59 -6.50 -7.57
C PHE A 44 -2.77 -6.23 -8.50
N GLY A 45 -3.19 -4.97 -8.56
CA GLY A 45 -4.28 -4.49 -9.40
C GLY A 45 -3.95 -3.21 -10.17
N LEU A 46 -4.75 -2.92 -11.20
CA LEU A 46 -4.69 -1.68 -11.99
C LEU A 46 -5.73 -0.68 -11.49
N PHE A 47 -5.32 0.54 -11.16
CA PHE A 47 -6.24 1.67 -11.03
C PHE A 47 -6.31 2.44 -12.35
N ILE A 48 -7.50 2.89 -12.74
CA ILE A 48 -7.71 3.72 -13.92
C ILE A 48 -8.49 4.97 -13.52
N HIS A 49 -7.88 6.15 -13.65
CA HIS A 49 -8.54 7.45 -13.51
C HIS A 49 -8.76 8.08 -14.88
N TRP A 50 -10.00 7.98 -15.36
CA TRP A 50 -10.40 8.49 -16.66
C TRP A 50 -11.75 9.21 -16.59
N GLY A 51 -11.81 10.39 -17.20
CA GLY A 51 -12.97 11.28 -17.18
C GLY A 51 -12.70 12.55 -17.99
N LEU A 52 -13.58 13.54 -17.87
CA LEU A 52 -13.49 14.79 -18.64
C LEU A 52 -12.20 15.57 -18.35
N TYR A 53 -11.65 15.44 -17.14
CA TYR A 53 -10.37 16.03 -16.74
C TYR A 53 -9.18 15.58 -17.60
N ALA A 54 -9.31 14.50 -18.38
CA ALA A 54 -8.30 14.09 -19.34
C ALA A 54 -8.22 15.01 -20.59
N ILE A 55 -9.24 15.84 -20.84
CA ILE A 55 -9.25 16.85 -21.91
C ILE A 55 -8.31 18.02 -21.57
N PRO A 56 -8.52 18.77 -20.46
CA PRO A 56 -7.63 19.86 -20.11
C PRO A 56 -6.26 19.36 -19.63
N ALA A 57 -6.18 18.13 -19.11
CA ALA A 57 -4.92 17.43 -18.84
C ALA A 57 -3.90 18.25 -18.03
N GLY A 58 -4.40 18.93 -16.99
CA GLY A 58 -3.63 19.79 -16.09
C GLY A 58 -3.54 21.26 -16.51
N GLU A 59 -4.00 21.64 -17.70
CA GLU A 59 -3.94 23.01 -18.20
C GLU A 59 -5.34 23.58 -18.45
N TRP A 60 -5.61 24.78 -17.97
CA TRP A 60 -6.86 25.49 -18.24
C TRP A 60 -6.56 26.90 -18.76
N GLN A 61 -7.17 27.26 -19.91
CA GLN A 61 -7.01 28.58 -20.55
C GLN A 61 -5.53 29.01 -20.75
N GLY A 62 -4.64 28.06 -21.03
CA GLY A 62 -3.21 28.31 -21.26
C GLY A 62 -2.36 28.37 -19.98
N GLU A 63 -2.95 28.13 -18.81
CA GLU A 63 -2.23 28.08 -17.54
C GLU A 63 -2.17 26.65 -16.98
N GLN A 64 -0.97 26.25 -16.57
CA GLN A 64 -0.75 24.99 -15.87
C GLN A 64 -1.29 25.08 -14.44
N ILE A 65 -2.22 24.19 -14.12
CA ILE A 65 -2.89 24.16 -12.82
C ILE A 65 -2.08 23.31 -11.85
N ALA A 66 -1.88 23.85 -10.65
CA ALA A 66 -1.14 23.18 -9.59
C ALA A 66 -1.92 21.96 -9.04
N GLY A 67 -1.18 20.92 -8.65
CA GLY A 67 -1.76 19.68 -8.11
C GLY A 67 -2.08 18.63 -9.18
N ILE A 68 -3.03 17.76 -8.85
CA ILE A 68 -3.43 16.59 -9.63
C ILE A 68 -4.52 16.94 -10.65
N SER A 69 -4.48 16.32 -11.84
CA SER A 69 -5.28 16.77 -13.00
C SER A 69 -6.78 16.55 -12.81
N GLU A 70 -7.20 15.48 -12.14
CA GLU A 70 -8.61 15.18 -11.90
C GLU A 70 -9.30 16.13 -10.91
N TRP A 71 -8.52 17.02 -10.27
CA TRP A 71 -9.01 18.10 -9.41
C TRP A 71 -9.05 19.47 -10.10
N ILE A 72 -8.75 19.53 -11.41
CA ILE A 72 -8.61 20.79 -12.14
C ILE A 72 -9.85 21.69 -12.07
N MET A 73 -11.05 21.10 -12.08
CA MET A 73 -12.32 21.83 -11.95
C MET A 73 -12.35 22.71 -10.69
N ALA A 74 -12.00 22.14 -9.54
CA ALA A 74 -11.95 22.85 -8.28
C ALA A 74 -10.71 23.77 -8.17
N ARG A 75 -9.54 23.31 -8.64
CA ARG A 75 -8.26 24.02 -8.48
C ARG A 75 -8.13 25.27 -9.34
N ALA A 76 -8.74 25.25 -10.52
CA ALA A 76 -8.84 26.42 -11.39
C ALA A 76 -10.16 27.17 -11.21
N GLU A 77 -10.96 26.79 -10.20
CA GLU A 77 -12.28 27.38 -9.90
C GLU A 77 -13.18 27.49 -11.14
N ILE A 78 -13.16 26.46 -11.99
CA ILE A 78 -13.91 26.43 -13.25
C ILE A 78 -15.41 26.37 -12.92
N PRO A 79 -16.24 27.29 -13.42
CA PRO A 79 -17.68 27.24 -13.24
C PRO A 79 -18.26 25.92 -13.78
N VAL A 80 -19.27 25.37 -13.10
CA VAL A 80 -19.87 24.06 -13.39
C VAL A 80 -20.31 23.98 -14.85
N LYS A 81 -21.06 24.99 -15.31
CA LYS A 81 -21.56 25.08 -16.68
C LYS A 81 -20.46 25.28 -17.73
N GLU A 82 -19.30 25.79 -17.34
CA GLU A 82 -18.16 25.91 -18.25
C GLU A 82 -17.45 24.57 -18.39
N TYR A 83 -17.23 23.87 -17.29
CA TYR A 83 -16.64 22.54 -17.28
C TYR A 83 -17.54 21.50 -17.97
N GLU A 84 -18.86 21.59 -17.79
CA GLU A 84 -19.86 20.70 -18.42
C GLU A 84 -19.70 20.61 -19.95
N LYS A 85 -19.27 21.71 -20.60
CA LYS A 85 -19.06 21.77 -22.06
C LYS A 85 -17.95 20.84 -22.54
N LEU A 86 -17.05 20.39 -21.66
CA LEU A 86 -16.04 19.39 -22.03
C LEU A 86 -16.69 18.08 -22.51
N ALA A 87 -17.88 17.73 -22.02
CA ALA A 87 -18.61 16.56 -22.47
C ALA A 87 -18.95 16.63 -23.98
N GLU A 88 -19.25 17.83 -24.51
CA GLU A 88 -19.60 18.03 -25.92
C GLU A 88 -18.46 17.67 -26.89
N ILE A 89 -17.21 17.72 -26.41
CA ILE A 89 -16.01 17.43 -27.20
C ILE A 89 -15.30 16.14 -26.78
N PHE A 90 -15.78 15.45 -25.74
CA PHE A 90 -15.17 14.21 -25.27
C PHE A 90 -15.49 13.05 -26.22
N ASN A 91 -14.51 12.65 -27.05
CA ASN A 91 -14.70 11.59 -28.04
C ASN A 91 -13.49 10.63 -28.09
N PRO A 92 -13.42 9.65 -27.17
CA PRO A 92 -12.28 8.75 -27.08
C PRO A 92 -12.29 7.65 -28.15
N VAL A 93 -12.06 8.05 -29.40
CA VAL A 93 -12.11 7.17 -30.58
C VAL A 93 -11.06 6.05 -30.59
N LYS A 94 -10.02 6.16 -29.76
CA LYS A 94 -8.96 5.14 -29.64
C LYS A 94 -9.17 4.22 -28.42
N TYR A 95 -10.25 4.40 -27.66
CA TYR A 95 -10.57 3.51 -26.54
C TYR A 95 -10.83 2.07 -27.01
N ASN A 96 -10.08 1.15 -26.41
CA ASN A 96 -10.23 -0.29 -26.57
C ASN A 96 -10.10 -0.99 -25.22
N ALA A 97 -11.23 -1.48 -24.70
CA ALA A 97 -11.29 -2.19 -23.43
C ALA A 97 -10.40 -3.44 -23.38
N GLU A 98 -10.34 -4.20 -24.46
CA GLU A 98 -9.52 -5.42 -24.52
C GLU A 98 -8.03 -5.12 -24.42
N GLU A 99 -7.57 -4.02 -25.04
CA GLU A 99 -6.15 -3.62 -24.95
C GLU A 99 -5.77 -3.27 -23.51
N TRP A 100 -6.65 -2.57 -22.78
CA TRP A 100 -6.41 -2.22 -21.38
C TRP A 100 -6.35 -3.47 -20.49
N VAL A 101 -7.31 -4.40 -20.64
CA VAL A 101 -7.34 -5.64 -19.85
C VAL A 101 -6.15 -6.54 -20.17
N ARG A 102 -5.76 -6.65 -21.45
CA ARG A 102 -4.59 -7.43 -21.84
C ARG A 102 -3.31 -6.84 -21.29
N LEU A 103 -3.14 -5.51 -21.33
CA LEU A 103 -1.98 -4.85 -20.74
C LEU A 103 -1.89 -5.12 -19.23
N ALA A 104 -3.00 -5.02 -18.50
CA ALA A 104 -3.04 -5.34 -17.07
C ALA A 104 -2.66 -6.82 -16.80
N LYS A 105 -3.22 -7.74 -17.59
CA LYS A 105 -2.93 -9.18 -17.49
C LYS A 105 -1.46 -9.50 -17.81
N GLU A 106 -0.90 -8.88 -18.84
CA GLU A 106 0.52 -9.00 -19.20
C GLU A 106 1.44 -8.45 -18.10
N ALA A 107 1.02 -7.41 -17.38
CA ALA A 107 1.72 -6.88 -16.21
C ALA A 107 1.66 -7.81 -14.98
N GLY A 108 0.82 -8.85 -15.00
CA GLY A 108 0.62 -9.78 -13.89
C GLY A 108 -0.48 -9.38 -12.91
N MET A 109 -1.24 -8.31 -13.19
CA MET A 109 -2.34 -7.84 -12.34
C MET A 109 -3.52 -8.83 -12.37
N LYS A 110 -4.29 -8.86 -11.28
CA LYS A 110 -5.44 -9.79 -11.11
C LYS A 110 -6.80 -9.11 -11.06
N TYR A 111 -6.81 -7.79 -10.89
CA TYR A 111 -8.03 -7.00 -10.86
C TYR A 111 -7.80 -5.59 -11.41
N ILE A 112 -8.89 -4.96 -11.85
CA ILE A 112 -8.93 -3.57 -12.32
C ILE A 112 -9.95 -2.80 -11.50
N VAL A 113 -9.60 -1.60 -11.04
CA VAL A 113 -10.53 -0.62 -10.47
C VAL A 113 -10.55 0.61 -11.37
N ILE A 114 -11.72 1.02 -11.88
CA ILE A 114 -11.85 2.18 -12.77
C ILE A 114 -12.83 3.23 -12.21
N THR A 115 -12.53 4.51 -12.39
CA THR A 115 -13.44 5.61 -12.06
C THR A 115 -14.74 5.54 -12.86
N SER A 116 -15.80 5.02 -12.24
CA SER A 116 -17.15 5.06 -12.82
C SER A 116 -17.77 6.44 -12.74
N LYS A 117 -17.44 7.19 -11.68
CA LYS A 117 -17.69 8.62 -11.53
C LYS A 117 -16.65 9.22 -10.59
N HIS A 118 -16.01 10.31 -11.00
CA HIS A 118 -15.10 11.08 -10.14
C HIS A 118 -15.82 12.29 -9.51
N HIS A 119 -15.09 13.15 -8.81
CA HIS A 119 -15.68 14.32 -8.13
C HIS A 119 -16.31 15.34 -9.08
N ASP A 120 -15.87 15.40 -10.33
CA ASP A 120 -16.49 16.27 -11.35
C ASP A 120 -17.92 15.87 -11.71
N GLY A 121 -18.42 14.75 -11.16
CA GLY A 121 -19.81 14.34 -11.26
C GLY A 121 -20.19 13.64 -12.56
N PHE A 122 -19.22 13.48 -13.48
CA PHE A 122 -19.45 12.90 -14.80
C PHE A 122 -19.42 11.38 -14.73
N ALA A 123 -20.54 10.74 -15.09
CA ALA A 123 -20.62 9.28 -15.10
C ALA A 123 -19.99 8.72 -16.39
N MET A 124 -18.98 7.86 -16.22
CA MET A 124 -18.28 7.16 -17.31
C MET A 124 -19.06 5.96 -17.85
N PHE A 125 -20.34 5.86 -17.52
CA PHE A 125 -21.25 4.79 -17.90
C PHE A 125 -22.64 5.33 -18.23
N HIS A 126 -23.51 4.54 -18.85
CA HIS A 126 -24.86 5.02 -19.19
C HIS A 126 -25.78 5.05 -17.96
N SER A 127 -25.87 6.21 -17.32
CA SER A 127 -26.77 6.43 -16.19
C SER A 127 -28.12 7.01 -16.62
N LYS A 128 -29.22 6.48 -16.09
CA LYS A 128 -30.57 7.08 -16.26
C LYS A 128 -30.86 8.15 -15.21
N ALA A 129 -30.09 8.17 -14.12
CA ALA A 129 -30.26 9.12 -13.02
C ALA A 129 -29.84 10.55 -13.39
N SER A 130 -28.88 10.71 -14.31
CA SER A 130 -28.44 12.02 -14.80
C SER A 130 -28.00 11.93 -16.26
N LYS A 131 -28.35 12.96 -17.05
CA LYS A 131 -27.90 13.11 -18.45
C LYS A 131 -26.43 13.50 -18.58
N TYR A 132 -25.79 13.91 -17.49
CA TYR A 132 -24.36 14.20 -17.45
C TYR A 132 -23.55 12.89 -17.34
N ASN A 133 -23.56 12.14 -18.44
CA ASN A 133 -22.89 10.85 -18.56
C ASN A 133 -22.31 10.65 -19.97
N ILE A 134 -21.37 9.72 -20.11
CA ILE A 134 -20.62 9.53 -21.35
C ILE A 134 -21.48 9.15 -22.56
N VAL A 135 -22.60 8.46 -22.36
CA VAL A 135 -23.46 8.05 -23.48
C VAL A 135 -24.37 9.19 -23.92
N ASP A 136 -25.00 9.89 -22.99
CA ASP A 136 -25.96 10.95 -23.30
C ASP A 136 -25.27 12.27 -23.70
N ALA A 137 -24.23 12.69 -22.97
CA ALA A 137 -23.66 14.03 -23.08
C ALA A 137 -22.54 14.19 -24.10
N THR A 138 -22.01 13.08 -24.65
CA THR A 138 -20.80 13.13 -25.50
C THR A 138 -21.04 12.62 -26.92
N PRO A 139 -20.19 12.95 -27.91
CA PRO A 139 -20.22 12.32 -29.23
C PRO A 139 -19.82 10.83 -29.25
N PHE A 140 -19.27 10.29 -28.15
CA PHE A 140 -18.78 8.91 -28.10
C PHE A 140 -19.92 7.87 -28.18
N LYS A 141 -21.03 8.14 -27.49
CA LYS A 141 -22.28 7.34 -27.47
C LYS A 141 -22.13 5.85 -27.09
N ARG A 142 -20.96 5.43 -26.62
CA ARG A 142 -20.64 4.08 -26.14
C ARG A 142 -20.51 4.07 -24.63
N ASP A 143 -20.79 2.92 -24.01
CA ASP A 143 -20.60 2.70 -22.59
C ASP A 143 -19.25 1.96 -22.36
N PRO A 144 -18.16 2.68 -22.04
CA PRO A 144 -16.86 2.06 -21.90
C PRO A 144 -16.76 1.16 -20.67
N LEU A 145 -17.54 1.40 -19.61
CA LEU A 145 -17.50 0.51 -18.45
C LEU A 145 -18.15 -0.84 -18.76
N LYS A 146 -19.18 -0.85 -19.61
CA LYS A 146 -19.76 -2.10 -20.10
C LYS A 146 -18.78 -2.87 -20.97
N GLU A 147 -18.11 -2.19 -21.91
CA GLU A 147 -17.07 -2.81 -22.73
C GLU A 147 -15.90 -3.35 -21.89
N LEU A 148 -15.52 -2.64 -20.81
CA LEU A 148 -14.51 -3.11 -19.86
C LEU A 148 -14.97 -4.32 -19.07
N ALA A 149 -16.22 -4.36 -18.61
CA ALA A 149 -16.77 -5.51 -17.90
C ALA A 149 -16.77 -6.77 -18.77
N GLU A 150 -17.22 -6.65 -20.01
CA GLU A 150 -17.20 -7.74 -21.00
C GLU A 150 -15.75 -8.22 -21.29
N ALA A 151 -14.80 -7.29 -21.40
CA ALA A 151 -13.40 -7.63 -21.57
C ALA A 151 -12.80 -8.31 -20.33
N CYS A 152 -13.13 -7.84 -19.13
CA CYS A 152 -12.68 -8.43 -17.88
C CYS A 152 -13.18 -9.88 -17.73
N GLU A 153 -14.46 -10.13 -17.99
CA GLU A 153 -15.04 -11.49 -18.02
C GLU A 153 -14.31 -12.38 -19.02
N LYS A 154 -14.11 -11.89 -20.26
CA LYS A 154 -13.40 -12.61 -21.33
C LYS A 154 -11.99 -13.04 -20.94
N TYR A 155 -11.27 -12.20 -20.19
CA TYR A 155 -9.87 -12.41 -19.83
C TYR A 155 -9.68 -12.88 -18.39
N ASP A 156 -10.72 -13.30 -17.67
CA ASP A 156 -10.63 -13.76 -16.28
C ASP A 156 -9.91 -12.72 -15.39
N MET A 157 -10.35 -11.48 -15.50
CA MET A 157 -9.87 -10.33 -14.74
C MET A 157 -10.99 -9.88 -13.81
N ARG A 158 -10.71 -9.75 -12.52
CA ARG A 158 -11.69 -9.23 -11.57
C ARG A 158 -11.89 -7.73 -11.75
N LEU A 159 -13.10 -7.26 -11.52
CA LEU A 159 -13.49 -5.90 -11.83
C LEU A 159 -14.04 -5.18 -10.61
N GLY A 160 -13.56 -3.97 -10.41
CA GLY A 160 -14.10 -3.02 -9.47
C GLY A 160 -14.39 -1.67 -10.10
N PHE A 161 -15.38 -0.98 -9.57
CA PHE A 161 -15.65 0.41 -9.90
C PHE A 161 -15.33 1.29 -8.71
N TYR A 162 -14.59 2.36 -8.99
CA TYR A 162 -14.47 3.50 -8.11
C TYR A 162 -15.70 4.40 -8.27
N TYR A 163 -16.21 4.91 -7.17
CA TYR A 163 -17.34 5.83 -7.17
C TYR A 163 -17.17 6.94 -6.13
N SER A 164 -17.13 8.20 -6.60
CA SER A 164 -17.17 9.38 -5.73
C SER A 164 -18.59 9.59 -5.19
N GLN A 165 -18.83 9.10 -3.97
CA GLN A 165 -20.19 8.95 -3.45
C GLN A 165 -20.82 10.21 -2.90
N ALA A 166 -20.04 11.05 -2.20
CA ALA A 166 -20.52 12.30 -1.62
C ALA A 166 -20.15 13.49 -2.49
N GLN A 167 -18.88 13.56 -2.90
CA GLN A 167 -18.38 14.65 -3.71
C GLN A 167 -18.89 14.52 -5.15
N ASP A 168 -19.74 15.45 -5.53
CA ASP A 168 -20.23 15.61 -6.89
C ASP A 168 -20.34 17.11 -7.13
N TRP A 169 -19.28 17.68 -7.69
CA TRP A 169 -19.09 19.11 -7.90
C TRP A 169 -20.05 19.69 -8.95
N HIS A 170 -20.71 18.82 -9.73
CA HIS A 170 -21.71 19.22 -10.70
C HIS A 170 -23.10 19.37 -10.07
N GLU A 171 -23.47 18.50 -9.12
CA GLU A 171 -24.83 18.46 -8.59
C GLU A 171 -25.07 19.48 -7.46
N PRO A 172 -26.20 20.21 -7.47
CA PRO A 172 -26.60 21.13 -6.40
C PRO A 172 -26.54 20.56 -4.97
N GLY A 173 -26.86 19.27 -4.81
CA GLY A 173 -26.82 18.56 -3.52
C GLY A 173 -25.48 17.86 -3.22
N GLY A 174 -24.59 17.70 -4.20
CA GLY A 174 -23.32 16.97 -4.05
C GLY A 174 -22.31 17.74 -3.21
N THR A 175 -21.49 17.07 -2.40
CA THR A 175 -20.50 17.75 -1.54
C THR A 175 -19.27 18.21 -2.34
N TYR A 176 -18.37 18.96 -1.70
CA TYR A 176 -17.17 19.52 -2.34
C TYR A 176 -16.03 19.68 -1.32
N TYR A 177 -14.82 19.98 -1.80
CA TYR A 177 -13.58 19.72 -1.05
C TYR A 177 -13.40 20.50 0.26
N ASN A 178 -13.97 21.71 0.36
CA ASN A 178 -13.88 22.62 1.50
C ASN A 178 -15.23 22.78 2.24
N ILE A 179 -16.23 21.93 1.95
CA ILE A 179 -17.55 21.99 2.59
C ILE A 179 -17.49 21.94 4.13
N GLU A 180 -16.57 21.12 4.68
CA GLU A 180 -16.40 20.94 6.13
C GLU A 180 -15.78 22.16 6.81
N GLN A 181 -15.17 23.07 6.03
CA GLN A 181 -14.63 24.33 6.52
C GLN A 181 -15.69 25.44 6.56
N GLY A 182 -16.91 25.15 6.08
CA GLY A 182 -18.00 26.14 5.95
C GLY A 182 -17.77 27.15 4.84
N GLU A 183 -16.79 26.91 3.95
CA GLU A 183 -16.53 27.75 2.79
C GLU A 183 -17.60 27.50 1.71
N PRO A 184 -18.04 28.54 0.97
CA PRO A 184 -18.98 28.35 -0.12
C PRO A 184 -18.37 27.52 -1.26
N HIS A 185 -19.22 26.95 -2.10
CA HIS A 185 -18.80 26.38 -3.37
C HIS A 185 -18.13 27.46 -4.25
N TRP A 186 -17.09 27.13 -5.01
CA TRP A 186 -16.33 28.13 -5.79
C TRP A 186 -17.15 28.72 -6.93
N ASP A 187 -18.05 27.93 -7.53
CA ASP A 187 -19.02 28.44 -8.52
C ASP A 187 -20.15 29.20 -7.80
N PRO A 188 -20.23 30.54 -7.95
CA PRO A 188 -21.25 31.35 -7.29
C PRO A 188 -22.66 31.19 -7.91
N ASP A 189 -22.74 30.66 -9.14
CA ASP A 189 -24.01 30.47 -9.85
C ASP A 189 -24.66 29.12 -9.51
N LEU A 190 -23.93 28.22 -8.84
CA LEU A 190 -24.47 26.93 -8.39
C LEU A 190 -25.31 27.13 -7.11
N VAL A 191 -26.64 27.13 -7.30
CA VAL A 191 -27.58 27.15 -6.17
C VAL A 191 -27.53 25.82 -5.43
N ARG A 192 -27.13 25.85 -4.16
CA ARG A 192 -26.96 24.66 -3.32
C ARG A 192 -28.29 24.06 -2.85
N GLU A 193 -28.34 22.72 -2.83
CA GLU A 193 -29.45 21.93 -2.31
C GLU A 193 -29.01 21.01 -1.16
N PRO A 194 -29.95 20.45 -0.36
CA PRO A 194 -29.64 19.46 0.65
C PRO A 194 -28.96 18.20 0.08
N LEU A 195 -28.01 17.63 0.82
CA LEU A 195 -27.27 16.42 0.42
C LEU A 195 -28.19 15.26 0.01
N MET A 196 -29.28 15.05 0.77
CA MET A 196 -30.17 13.92 0.54
C MET A 196 -30.86 13.95 -0.83
N ASN A 197 -31.12 15.14 -1.39
CA ASN A 197 -31.66 15.24 -2.76
C ASN A 197 -30.73 14.59 -3.78
N TYR A 198 -29.41 14.81 -3.64
CA TYR A 198 -28.40 14.20 -4.49
C TYR A 198 -28.25 12.70 -4.20
N ILE A 199 -28.25 12.29 -2.92
CA ILE A 199 -28.11 10.89 -2.54
C ILE A 199 -29.27 10.05 -3.11
N GLU A 200 -30.51 10.49 -2.91
CA GLU A 200 -31.71 9.78 -3.36
C GLU A 200 -31.92 9.91 -4.87
N GLY A 201 -31.67 11.09 -5.44
CA GLY A 201 -31.95 11.41 -6.83
C GLY A 201 -30.89 10.94 -7.82
N LYS A 202 -29.63 10.84 -7.39
CA LYS A 202 -28.50 10.46 -8.27
C LYS A 202 -27.64 9.34 -7.70
N ALA A 203 -27.11 9.48 -6.48
CA ALA A 203 -26.06 8.58 -6.01
C ALA A 203 -26.53 7.13 -5.79
N VAL A 204 -27.63 6.93 -5.06
CA VAL A 204 -28.25 5.62 -4.82
C VAL A 204 -28.72 4.98 -6.14
N PRO A 205 -29.44 5.70 -7.03
CA PRO A 205 -29.77 5.18 -8.36
C PRO A 205 -28.53 4.75 -9.18
N GLN A 206 -27.46 5.55 -9.20
CA GLN A 206 -26.23 5.22 -9.93
C GLN A 206 -25.53 3.98 -9.38
N VAL A 207 -25.42 3.85 -8.06
CA VAL A 207 -24.85 2.64 -7.44
C VAL A 207 -25.69 1.41 -7.77
N ARG A 208 -27.03 1.52 -7.78
CA ARG A 208 -27.89 0.43 -8.23
C ARG A 208 -27.64 0.05 -9.70
N GLU A 209 -27.56 1.04 -10.58
CA GLU A 209 -27.24 0.82 -12.00
C GLU A 209 -25.89 0.13 -12.20
N ILE A 210 -24.87 0.52 -11.42
CA ILE A 210 -23.54 -0.09 -11.42
C ILE A 210 -23.59 -1.57 -11.00
N LEU A 211 -24.40 -1.91 -10.00
CA LEU A 211 -24.43 -3.27 -9.49
C LEU A 211 -25.30 -4.21 -10.35
N GLU A 212 -26.29 -3.65 -11.05
CA GLU A 212 -27.24 -4.43 -11.86
C GLU A 212 -26.80 -4.65 -13.31
N ASN A 213 -26.04 -3.72 -13.92
CA ASN A 213 -25.88 -3.70 -15.39
C ASN A 213 -24.56 -4.29 -15.94
N TYR A 214 -23.59 -4.63 -15.07
CA TYR A 214 -22.20 -4.94 -15.50
C TYR A 214 -21.73 -6.36 -15.15
N GLY A 215 -22.66 -7.29 -14.91
CA GLY A 215 -22.32 -8.72 -14.73
C GLY A 215 -21.81 -9.13 -13.35
N GLY A 216 -21.88 -8.22 -12.36
CA GLY A 216 -21.41 -8.43 -10.99
C GLY A 216 -20.02 -7.84 -10.78
N LEU A 217 -19.89 -6.96 -9.77
CA LEU A 217 -18.62 -6.35 -9.39
C LEU A 217 -17.97 -7.10 -8.23
N ASP A 218 -16.65 -7.23 -8.30
CA ASP A 218 -15.82 -7.77 -7.22
C ASP A 218 -15.49 -6.69 -6.17
N ILE A 219 -15.34 -5.42 -6.59
CA ILE A 219 -15.00 -4.31 -5.70
C ILE A 219 -15.87 -3.07 -6.01
N LEU A 220 -16.44 -2.46 -4.98
CA LEU A 220 -16.95 -1.09 -5.05
C LEU A 220 -16.08 -0.20 -4.16
N TRP A 221 -15.27 0.63 -4.82
CA TRP A 221 -14.23 1.43 -4.20
C TRP A 221 -14.75 2.86 -3.98
N TRP A 222 -15.09 3.20 -2.74
CA TRP A 222 -15.62 4.52 -2.38
C TRP A 222 -14.52 5.55 -2.24
N ASP A 223 -14.81 6.83 -2.45
CA ASP A 223 -13.83 7.87 -2.20
C ASP A 223 -14.33 9.12 -1.50
N THR A 224 -13.42 9.68 -0.70
CA THR A 224 -13.54 10.99 -0.03
C THR A 224 -14.94 11.29 0.52
N PRO A 225 -15.31 10.72 1.69
CA PRO A 225 -16.62 10.93 2.32
C PRO A 225 -16.74 12.32 2.98
N ARG A 226 -16.27 13.37 2.32
CA ARG A 226 -16.32 14.76 2.82
C ARG A 226 -17.75 15.24 2.88
N GLY A 227 -18.15 15.76 4.04
CA GLY A 227 -19.53 16.19 4.27
C GLY A 227 -20.55 15.05 4.19
N MET A 228 -20.11 13.78 4.18
CA MET A 228 -21.01 12.62 4.18
C MET A 228 -21.68 12.48 5.54
N THR A 229 -23.00 12.35 5.57
CA THR A 229 -23.75 12.01 6.78
C THR A 229 -23.89 10.50 6.93
N GLU A 230 -24.06 10.01 8.17
CA GLU A 230 -24.29 8.59 8.42
C GLU A 230 -25.57 8.09 7.72
N GLU A 231 -26.63 8.91 7.69
CA GLU A 231 -27.89 8.62 6.98
C GLU A 231 -27.65 8.40 5.47
N ALA A 232 -26.94 9.32 4.81
CA ALA A 232 -26.60 9.20 3.41
C ALA A 232 -25.73 7.97 3.11
N ALA A 233 -24.74 7.71 3.97
CA ALA A 233 -23.88 6.54 3.86
C ALA A 233 -24.68 5.23 4.03
N GLN A 234 -25.64 5.20 4.94
CA GLN A 234 -26.49 4.02 5.18
C GLN A 234 -27.32 3.66 3.95
N MET A 235 -27.88 4.65 3.24
CA MET A 235 -28.65 4.37 2.02
C MET A 235 -27.80 3.71 0.92
N LEU A 236 -26.55 4.15 0.75
CA LEU A 236 -25.62 3.54 -0.19
C LEU A 236 -25.20 2.14 0.26
N LYS A 237 -24.96 1.97 1.57
CA LYS A 237 -24.62 0.69 2.18
C LYS A 237 -25.74 -0.34 1.99
N ASP A 238 -27.00 0.05 2.18
CA ASP A 238 -28.16 -0.84 2.00
C ASP A 238 -28.29 -1.38 0.56
N VAL A 239 -27.78 -0.64 -0.43
CA VAL A 239 -27.69 -1.11 -1.81
C VAL A 239 -26.50 -2.05 -1.98
N ALA A 240 -25.32 -1.68 -1.48
CA ALA A 240 -24.11 -2.50 -1.58
C ALA A 240 -24.25 -3.86 -0.85
N ASP A 241 -24.92 -3.89 0.30
CA ASP A 241 -25.12 -5.09 1.13
C ASP A 241 -25.98 -6.17 0.44
N GLN A 242 -26.68 -5.83 -0.64
CA GLN A 242 -27.39 -6.81 -1.49
C GLN A 242 -26.44 -7.70 -2.29
N TYR A 243 -25.15 -7.35 -2.33
CA TYR A 243 -24.09 -8.05 -3.06
C TYR A 243 -23.01 -8.53 -2.08
N PRO A 244 -23.29 -9.53 -1.24
CA PRO A 244 -22.44 -9.91 -0.11
C PRO A 244 -21.07 -10.51 -0.48
N GLN A 245 -20.81 -10.78 -1.77
CA GLN A 245 -19.49 -11.24 -2.25
C GLN A 245 -18.60 -10.08 -2.71
N MET A 246 -19.18 -8.89 -2.94
CA MET A 246 -18.46 -7.70 -3.34
C MET A 246 -17.70 -7.11 -2.15
N LEU A 247 -16.50 -6.62 -2.40
CA LEU A 247 -15.66 -5.97 -1.41
C LEU A 247 -15.83 -4.45 -1.46
N THR A 248 -15.73 -3.80 -0.31
CA THR A 248 -15.75 -2.35 -0.19
C THR A 248 -14.57 -1.84 0.63
N ASN A 249 -14.03 -0.68 0.27
CA ASN A 249 -12.99 -0.05 1.08
C ASN A 249 -13.57 0.73 2.28
N ASN A 250 -12.68 1.20 3.16
CA ASN A 250 -12.98 1.97 4.36
C ASN A 250 -13.40 3.44 4.13
N ARG A 251 -13.84 3.80 2.91
CA ARG A 251 -14.05 5.21 2.53
C ARG A 251 -15.50 5.61 2.33
N LEU A 252 -16.48 4.71 2.48
CA LEU A 252 -17.90 5.09 2.40
C LEU A 252 -18.27 6.14 3.46
N TYR A 253 -17.83 5.90 4.71
CA TYR A 253 -18.01 6.78 5.87
C TYR A 253 -16.91 6.47 6.89
N ARG A 254 -16.12 7.48 7.32
CA ARG A 254 -14.85 7.25 8.06
C ARG A 254 -14.96 6.47 9.39
N PRO A 255 -16.08 6.49 10.12
CA PRO A 255 -16.28 5.58 11.25
C PRO A 255 -16.44 4.10 10.87
N TRP A 256 -16.69 3.78 9.60
CA TRP A 256 -16.93 2.42 9.13
C TRP A 256 -15.67 1.81 8.51
N PRO A 257 -15.34 0.55 8.86
CA PRO A 257 -14.06 -0.05 8.50
C PRO A 257 -13.97 -0.54 7.05
N GLY A 258 -15.10 -0.76 6.37
CA GLY A 258 -15.11 -1.51 5.10
C GLY A 258 -14.55 -2.93 5.26
N ASP A 259 -14.19 -3.54 4.13
CA ASP A 259 -13.48 -4.82 4.06
C ASP A 259 -11.96 -4.66 4.12
N PHE A 260 -11.44 -3.55 3.59
CA PHE A 260 -10.02 -3.23 3.58
C PHE A 260 -9.78 -1.73 3.69
N THR A 261 -8.59 -1.38 4.19
CA THR A 261 -8.15 0.01 4.32
C THR A 261 -7.29 0.45 3.14
N THR A 262 -7.15 1.77 2.96
CA THR A 262 -6.57 2.36 1.73
C THR A 262 -5.48 3.40 2.00
N PRO A 263 -4.27 2.99 2.46
CA PRO A 263 -3.12 3.88 2.55
C PRO A 263 -2.78 4.48 1.17
N GLU A 264 -2.88 5.80 1.02
CA GLU A 264 -2.75 6.46 -0.29
C GLU A 264 -1.37 7.10 -0.45
N GLN A 265 -0.70 6.85 -1.58
CA GLN A 265 0.61 7.42 -1.94
C GLN A 265 1.74 7.15 -0.92
N ARG A 266 1.49 6.27 0.06
CA ARG A 266 2.42 5.91 1.13
C ARG A 266 2.31 4.43 1.45
N VAL A 267 3.43 3.74 1.42
CA VAL A 267 3.52 2.37 1.93
C VAL A 267 3.69 2.42 3.46
N PRO A 268 2.87 1.71 4.24
CA PRO A 268 3.10 1.54 5.68
C PRO A 268 4.52 1.04 5.97
N PRO A 269 5.20 1.58 7.00
CA PRO A 269 6.58 1.18 7.32
C PRO A 269 6.65 -0.30 7.71
N THR A 270 5.68 -0.76 8.50
CA THR A 270 5.44 -2.16 8.86
C THR A 270 4.20 -2.69 8.16
N GLY A 271 4.00 -4.02 8.18
CA GLY A 271 2.68 -4.58 7.88
C GLY A 271 1.62 -4.08 8.85
N LEU A 272 0.36 -4.14 8.41
CA LEU A 272 -0.83 -3.88 9.23
C LEU A 272 -1.49 -5.22 9.58
N ASP A 273 -2.17 -5.27 10.71
CA ASP A 273 -2.85 -6.47 11.23
C ASP A 273 -4.28 -6.67 10.68
N TYR A 274 -4.65 -5.90 9.66
CA TYR A 274 -5.91 -5.94 8.93
C TYR A 274 -5.65 -5.83 7.43
N ASP A 275 -6.62 -6.19 6.59
CA ASP A 275 -6.49 -6.11 5.13
C ASP A 275 -6.33 -4.65 4.63
N TRP A 276 -5.35 -4.42 3.75
CA TRP A 276 -5.01 -3.08 3.25
C TRP A 276 -4.47 -3.08 1.83
N GLU A 277 -4.77 -2.00 1.10
CA GLU A 277 -4.33 -1.78 -0.27
C GLU A 277 -3.74 -0.39 -0.42
N VAL A 278 -2.49 -0.33 -0.87
CA VAL A 278 -1.88 0.93 -1.28
C VAL A 278 -2.33 1.26 -2.69
N CYS A 279 -3.02 2.39 -2.83
CA CYS A 279 -3.19 3.02 -4.13
C CYS A 279 -2.00 3.96 -4.42
N MET A 280 -1.40 3.81 -5.60
CA MET A 280 -0.18 4.53 -5.97
C MET A 280 -0.22 5.02 -7.42
N THR A 281 0.22 6.25 -7.64
CA THR A 281 0.43 6.84 -8.98
C THR A 281 1.78 6.43 -9.59
N MET A 282 1.87 6.30 -10.91
CA MET A 282 3.18 6.11 -11.58
C MET A 282 3.96 7.42 -11.71
N ASN A 283 3.28 8.55 -11.90
CA ASN A 283 3.84 9.90 -11.87
C ASN A 283 3.32 10.64 -10.62
N THR A 284 2.89 11.90 -10.75
CA THR A 284 2.43 12.74 -9.63
C THR A 284 0.93 13.02 -9.66
N SER A 285 0.20 12.47 -10.65
CA SER A 285 -1.22 12.72 -10.88
C SER A 285 -1.99 11.40 -11.07
N TRP A 286 -3.27 11.35 -10.65
CA TRP A 286 -4.11 10.19 -10.91
C TRP A 286 -4.67 10.25 -12.34
N GLY A 287 -5.35 11.34 -12.68
CA GLY A 287 -5.80 11.63 -14.04
C GLY A 287 -4.64 12.04 -14.95
N TYR A 288 -4.84 11.91 -16.27
CA TYR A 288 -3.85 12.28 -17.28
C TYR A 288 -3.43 13.74 -17.15
N LYS A 289 -2.11 13.98 -17.08
CA LYS A 289 -1.50 15.31 -16.97
C LYS A 289 -0.37 15.41 -18.00
N HIS A 290 -0.55 16.23 -19.03
CA HIS A 290 0.24 16.11 -20.26
C HIS A 290 1.72 16.53 -20.12
N TYR A 291 2.05 17.30 -19.08
CA TYR A 291 3.40 17.80 -18.78
C TYR A 291 4.00 17.19 -17.51
N ASP A 292 3.38 16.14 -16.96
CA ASP A 292 3.91 15.43 -15.80
C ASP A 292 4.83 14.28 -16.21
N ASP A 293 6.10 14.63 -16.39
CA ASP A 293 7.17 13.69 -16.72
C ASP A 293 7.90 13.11 -15.50
N ASN A 294 7.40 13.35 -14.28
CA ASN A 294 8.03 12.85 -13.06
C ASN A 294 7.60 11.41 -12.74
N TRP A 295 8.00 10.50 -13.63
CA TRP A 295 7.64 9.09 -13.57
C TRP A 295 8.56 8.30 -12.64
N LYS A 296 7.98 7.52 -11.72
CA LYS A 296 8.68 6.48 -10.96
C LYS A 296 9.30 5.46 -11.93
N SER A 297 10.51 4.97 -11.67
CA SER A 297 11.14 3.96 -12.52
C SER A 297 10.47 2.59 -12.35
N SER A 298 10.62 1.70 -13.33
CA SER A 298 10.14 0.31 -13.20
C SER A 298 10.81 -0.43 -12.05
N GLU A 299 12.08 -0.14 -11.76
CA GLU A 299 12.76 -0.65 -10.57
C GLU A 299 12.03 -0.25 -9.29
N THR A 300 11.71 1.04 -9.13
CA THR A 300 10.94 1.54 -7.98
C THR A 300 9.59 0.85 -7.88
N LEU A 301 8.87 0.68 -9.00
CA LEU A 301 7.55 0.06 -9.01
C LEU A 301 7.59 -1.45 -8.67
N ILE A 302 8.57 -2.20 -9.21
CA ILE A 302 8.76 -3.62 -8.89
C ILE A 302 9.13 -3.79 -7.41
N ARG A 303 10.10 -3.02 -6.91
CA ARG A 303 10.51 -3.08 -5.50
C ARG A 303 9.38 -2.67 -4.56
N MET A 304 8.53 -1.72 -4.96
CA MET A 304 7.35 -1.32 -4.19
C MET A 304 6.29 -2.42 -4.13
N LEU A 305 5.99 -3.09 -5.24
CA LEU A 305 5.08 -4.24 -5.26
C LEU A 305 5.57 -5.33 -4.29
N VAL A 306 6.86 -5.63 -4.32
CA VAL A 306 7.49 -6.62 -3.43
C VAL A 306 7.45 -6.17 -1.97
N ASP A 307 7.74 -4.89 -1.68
CA ASP A 307 7.68 -4.34 -0.33
C ASP A 307 6.27 -4.47 0.25
N ILE A 308 5.25 -4.11 -0.52
CA ILE A 308 3.85 -4.21 -0.12
C ILE A 308 3.43 -5.67 0.11
N ALA A 309 3.75 -6.57 -0.84
CA ALA A 309 3.43 -8.00 -0.71
C ALA A 309 4.13 -8.63 0.51
N SER A 310 5.39 -8.27 0.76
CA SER A 310 6.14 -8.72 1.95
C SER A 310 5.54 -8.28 3.27
N LYS A 311 4.66 -7.26 3.25
CA LYS A 311 3.94 -6.73 4.40
C LYS A 311 2.47 -7.18 4.43
N GLY A 312 2.07 -8.07 3.52
CA GLY A 312 0.72 -8.63 3.44
C GLY A 312 -0.33 -7.72 2.80
N GLY A 313 0.08 -6.61 2.15
CA GLY A 313 -0.84 -5.69 1.50
C GLY A 313 -0.99 -5.95 0.00
N ASN A 314 -1.91 -5.20 -0.61
CA ASN A 314 -2.10 -5.15 -2.06
C ASN A 314 -1.60 -3.81 -2.63
N LEU A 315 -1.09 -3.83 -3.87
CA LEU A 315 -0.77 -2.63 -4.63
C LEU A 315 -1.82 -2.42 -5.73
N LEU A 316 -2.52 -1.29 -5.68
CA LEU A 316 -3.39 -0.80 -6.74
C LEU A 316 -2.68 0.34 -7.50
N LEU A 317 -2.05 -0.01 -8.61
CA LEU A 317 -1.16 0.90 -9.35
C LEU A 317 -1.91 1.64 -10.46
N ASN A 318 -1.85 2.97 -10.46
CA ASN A 318 -2.67 3.82 -11.31
C ASN A 318 -2.09 4.10 -12.70
N VAL A 319 -2.99 4.18 -13.69
CA VAL A 319 -2.79 4.87 -14.97
C VAL A 319 -3.86 5.94 -15.18
N GLY A 320 -3.49 7.04 -15.84
CA GLY A 320 -4.40 8.09 -16.28
C GLY A 320 -4.50 8.13 -17.80
N PRO A 321 -5.52 7.52 -18.44
CA PRO A 321 -5.68 7.54 -19.89
C PRO A 321 -5.95 8.94 -20.44
N THR A 322 -5.48 9.20 -21.65
CA THR A 322 -5.71 10.43 -22.41
C THR A 322 -7.19 10.61 -22.79
N ALA A 323 -7.60 11.82 -23.20
CA ALA A 323 -8.95 12.07 -23.70
C ALA A 323 -9.32 11.26 -24.96
N GLU A 324 -8.34 10.71 -25.68
CA GLU A 324 -8.57 9.85 -26.84
C GLU A 324 -8.85 8.38 -26.46
N GLY A 325 -8.63 8.00 -25.20
CA GLY A 325 -8.77 6.62 -24.73
C GLY A 325 -7.49 5.78 -24.78
N LEU A 326 -6.33 6.41 -24.89
CA LEU A 326 -5.02 5.74 -24.83
C LEU A 326 -4.43 5.80 -23.42
N ILE A 327 -3.92 4.67 -22.92
CA ILE A 327 -3.00 4.66 -21.77
C ILE A 327 -1.67 5.29 -22.25
N PRO A 328 -1.10 6.27 -21.53
CA PRO A 328 0.14 6.93 -21.95
C PRO A 328 1.29 5.93 -22.11
N GLU A 329 2.12 6.10 -23.13
CA GLU A 329 3.23 5.19 -23.42
C GLU A 329 4.22 5.02 -22.24
N PRO A 330 4.55 6.04 -21.43
CA PRO A 330 5.36 5.84 -20.24
C PRO A 330 4.76 4.83 -19.23
N SER A 331 3.43 4.80 -19.09
CA SER A 331 2.73 3.80 -18.28
C SER A 331 2.79 2.42 -18.93
N VAL A 332 2.54 2.34 -20.25
CA VAL A 332 2.63 1.07 -21.01
C VAL A 332 4.01 0.44 -20.89
N ALA A 333 5.08 1.23 -21.04
CA ALA A 333 6.46 0.75 -20.93
C ALA A 333 6.75 0.14 -19.55
N ARG A 334 6.34 0.82 -18.47
CA ARG A 334 6.51 0.35 -17.08
C ARG A 334 5.71 -0.92 -16.80
N LEU A 335 4.46 -0.98 -17.23
CA LEU A 335 3.63 -2.18 -17.08
C LEU A 335 4.21 -3.37 -17.83
N LYS A 336 4.77 -3.17 -19.02
CA LYS A 336 5.48 -4.23 -19.76
C LYS A 336 6.76 -4.69 -19.06
N GLU A 337 7.52 -3.78 -18.45
CA GLU A 337 8.72 -4.14 -17.69
C GLU A 337 8.39 -4.89 -16.40
N ILE A 338 7.37 -4.45 -15.65
CA ILE A 338 6.82 -5.20 -14.51
C ILE A 338 6.34 -6.57 -14.98
N GLY A 339 5.62 -6.65 -16.09
CA GLY A 339 5.13 -7.89 -16.68
C GLY A 339 6.23 -8.89 -17.01
N LYS A 340 7.35 -8.43 -17.59
CA LYS A 340 8.53 -9.28 -17.84
C LYS A 340 9.08 -9.87 -16.55
N TRP A 341 9.18 -9.08 -15.49
CA TRP A 341 9.64 -9.55 -14.18
C TRP A 341 8.63 -10.52 -13.53
N MET A 342 7.34 -10.20 -13.58
CA MET A 342 6.26 -11.03 -13.07
C MET A 342 6.14 -12.37 -13.80
N ALA A 343 6.39 -12.42 -15.11
CA ALA A 343 6.35 -13.67 -15.88
C ALA A 343 7.30 -14.76 -15.34
N VAL A 344 8.38 -14.35 -14.67
CA VAL A 344 9.34 -15.24 -14.01
C VAL A 344 9.03 -15.40 -12.52
N ASN A 345 8.64 -14.32 -11.84
CA ASN A 345 8.62 -14.24 -10.39
C ASN A 345 7.21 -14.22 -9.76
N ASN A 346 6.12 -14.35 -10.54
CA ASN A 346 4.74 -14.22 -10.04
C ASN A 346 4.43 -15.08 -8.80
N GLU A 347 4.96 -16.31 -8.71
CA GLU A 347 4.72 -17.20 -7.56
C GLU A 347 5.35 -16.73 -6.23
N SER A 348 6.22 -15.71 -6.30
CA SER A 348 6.77 -15.02 -5.13
C SER A 348 5.97 -13.79 -4.71
N ILE A 349 4.93 -13.42 -5.45
CA ILE A 349 4.06 -12.28 -5.16
C ILE A 349 2.63 -12.76 -4.93
N CYS A 350 1.96 -13.30 -5.95
CA CYS A 350 0.59 -13.77 -5.83
C CYS A 350 0.51 -15.06 -5.01
N ASP A 351 -0.58 -15.22 -4.24
CA ASP A 351 -0.78 -16.33 -3.31
C ASP A 351 0.43 -16.47 -2.35
N THR A 352 0.83 -15.34 -1.75
CA THR A 352 1.85 -15.29 -0.70
C THR A 352 1.32 -14.53 0.51
N ASP A 353 1.81 -14.92 1.68
CA ASP A 353 1.64 -14.27 2.97
C ASP A 353 2.81 -13.30 3.26
N ALA A 354 2.59 -12.41 4.23
CA ALA A 354 3.61 -11.49 4.74
C ALA A 354 4.89 -12.21 5.21
N SER A 355 6.01 -11.50 5.15
CA SER A 355 7.32 -11.90 5.64
C SER A 355 7.26 -12.42 7.09
N PRO A 356 7.94 -13.55 7.41
CA PRO A 356 8.16 -13.93 8.80
C PRO A 356 9.31 -13.13 9.45
N PHE A 357 10.06 -12.35 8.68
CA PHE A 357 11.13 -11.48 9.16
C PHE A 357 10.59 -10.08 9.45
N PHE A 358 11.13 -9.44 10.49
CA PHE A 358 10.84 -8.05 10.80
C PHE A 358 11.34 -7.12 9.69
N LYS A 359 12.63 -7.22 9.33
CA LYS A 359 13.25 -6.44 8.24
C LYS A 359 14.46 -7.17 7.67
N LEU A 360 14.72 -7.06 6.37
CA LEU A 360 15.90 -7.65 5.72
C LEU A 360 16.73 -6.52 5.10
N PRO A 361 18.04 -6.44 5.40
CA PRO A 361 18.86 -5.30 4.99
C PRO A 361 19.22 -5.27 3.51
N TRP A 362 19.06 -6.40 2.80
CA TRP A 362 19.39 -6.57 1.38
C TRP A 362 18.15 -6.68 0.47
N GLY A 363 16.94 -6.59 1.04
CA GLY A 363 15.71 -6.75 0.29
C GLY A 363 14.50 -7.14 1.13
N ARG A 364 13.70 -8.10 0.65
CA ARG A 364 12.42 -8.50 1.27
C ARG A 364 12.20 -10.01 1.24
N CYS A 365 11.19 -10.47 1.98
CA CYS A 365 10.75 -11.84 1.94
C CYS A 365 9.22 -11.90 1.83
N THR A 366 8.71 -12.76 0.96
CA THR A 366 7.32 -13.24 1.04
C THR A 366 7.36 -14.71 1.44
N GLN A 367 6.22 -15.26 1.89
CA GLN A 367 6.15 -16.69 2.19
C GLN A 367 4.90 -17.33 1.60
N ARG A 368 4.98 -18.59 1.23
CA ARG A 368 3.82 -19.37 0.78
C ARG A 368 3.76 -20.68 1.53
N LYS A 369 2.63 -20.92 2.19
CA LYS A 369 2.34 -22.21 2.81
C LYS A 369 2.02 -23.23 1.73
N THR A 370 2.53 -24.44 1.89
CA THR A 370 2.28 -25.56 0.99
C THR A 370 1.95 -26.80 1.80
N ASN A 371 1.34 -27.79 1.17
CA ASN A 371 1.09 -29.09 1.81
C ASN A 371 2.37 -29.81 2.28
N LYS A 372 3.55 -29.36 1.83
CA LYS A 372 4.85 -29.98 2.11
C LYS A 372 5.70 -29.18 3.11
N GLY A 373 5.26 -28.01 3.56
CA GLY A 373 6.03 -27.05 4.35
C GLY A 373 5.83 -25.62 3.86
N THR A 374 6.80 -24.75 4.02
CA THR A 374 6.73 -23.36 3.56
C THR A 374 7.79 -23.08 2.49
N THR A 375 7.46 -22.27 1.51
CA THR A 375 8.45 -21.66 0.61
C THR A 375 8.65 -20.22 1.04
N LEU A 376 9.87 -19.83 1.37
CA LEU A 376 10.25 -18.43 1.56
C LEU A 376 10.85 -17.91 0.25
N TYR A 377 10.34 -16.79 -0.25
CA TYR A 377 10.92 -16.13 -1.41
C TYR A 377 11.72 -14.93 -0.95
N LEU A 378 13.04 -15.03 -1.03
CA LEU A 378 13.98 -13.99 -0.69
C LEU A 378 14.18 -13.10 -1.92
N HIS A 379 13.60 -11.90 -1.88
CA HIS A 379 13.75 -10.88 -2.92
C HIS A 379 15.00 -10.06 -2.61
N VAL A 380 16.07 -10.30 -3.36
CA VAL A 380 17.36 -9.66 -3.17
C VAL A 380 17.44 -8.44 -4.08
N PHE A 381 17.42 -7.26 -3.45
CA PHE A 381 17.57 -5.96 -4.11
C PHE A 381 19.04 -5.55 -4.17
N ASP A 382 19.77 -5.81 -3.08
CA ASP A 382 21.16 -5.40 -2.94
C ASP A 382 22.03 -6.66 -2.83
N TRP A 383 22.79 -6.92 -3.89
CA TRP A 383 23.66 -8.09 -3.98
C TRP A 383 24.91 -7.90 -3.11
N PRO A 384 25.25 -8.84 -2.21
CA PRO A 384 26.43 -8.71 -1.36
C PRO A 384 27.73 -8.91 -2.15
N ASP A 385 28.71 -8.03 -1.96
CA ASP A 385 30.02 -8.06 -2.65
C ASP A 385 30.78 -9.37 -2.44
N ASP A 386 30.65 -9.96 -1.25
CA ASP A 386 31.29 -11.23 -0.89
C ASP A 386 30.52 -12.46 -1.36
N GLN A 387 29.42 -12.26 -2.08
CA GLN A 387 28.56 -13.29 -2.65
C GLN A 387 27.96 -14.23 -1.59
N ILE A 388 27.80 -13.75 -0.35
CA ILE A 388 27.15 -14.50 0.72
C ILE A 388 25.90 -13.75 1.18
N LEU A 389 24.72 -14.28 0.84
CA LEU A 389 23.47 -13.76 1.39
C LEU A 389 23.32 -14.23 2.83
N ARG A 390 23.15 -13.27 3.73
CA ARG A 390 22.96 -13.50 5.17
C ARG A 390 21.49 -13.36 5.52
N VAL A 391 20.84 -14.47 5.85
CA VAL A 391 19.43 -14.51 6.25
C VAL A 391 19.37 -14.65 7.78
N PRO A 392 19.08 -13.56 8.51
CA PRO A 392 19.28 -13.52 9.96
C PRO A 392 18.22 -14.32 10.71
N GLY A 393 18.65 -15.08 11.72
CA GLY A 393 17.76 -15.70 12.71
C GLY A 393 16.79 -16.76 12.19
N LEU A 394 17.00 -17.30 10.97
CA LEU A 394 16.11 -18.29 10.37
C LEU A 394 16.37 -19.69 10.98
N GLN A 395 15.46 -20.13 11.84
CA GLN A 395 15.40 -21.49 12.35
C GLN A 395 14.41 -22.31 11.53
N ALA A 396 14.93 -23.02 10.53
CA ALA A 396 14.12 -23.87 9.69
C ALA A 396 14.91 -25.07 9.17
N HIS A 397 14.22 -26.20 8.98
CA HIS A 397 14.79 -27.32 8.25
C HIS A 397 14.69 -27.03 6.75
N ILE A 398 15.72 -26.40 6.20
CA ILE A 398 15.85 -26.12 4.77
C ILE A 398 16.01 -27.45 4.01
N ARG A 399 15.21 -27.62 2.95
CA ARG A 399 15.30 -28.73 2.00
C ARG A 399 16.07 -28.33 0.75
N LYS A 400 15.84 -27.12 0.26
CA LYS A 400 16.46 -26.58 -0.96
C LYS A 400 16.55 -25.06 -0.90
N ALA A 401 17.60 -24.54 -1.52
CA ALA A 401 17.74 -23.15 -1.93
C ALA A 401 18.04 -23.12 -3.44
N TYR A 402 17.36 -22.27 -4.20
CA TYR A 402 17.57 -22.14 -5.65
C TYR A 402 17.14 -20.76 -6.17
N LEU A 403 17.67 -20.35 -7.32
CA LEU A 403 17.19 -19.15 -8.02
C LEU A 403 15.82 -19.41 -8.62
N LEU A 404 14.86 -18.52 -8.40
CA LEU A 404 13.49 -18.70 -8.90
C LEU A 404 13.44 -18.75 -10.44
N MET A 405 14.26 -17.92 -11.08
CA MET A 405 14.39 -17.84 -12.54
C MET A 405 15.08 -19.06 -13.18
N ASP A 406 15.85 -19.83 -12.41
CA ASP A 406 16.38 -21.13 -12.82
C ASP A 406 16.31 -22.12 -11.65
N LYS A 407 15.17 -22.80 -11.54
CA LYS A 407 14.92 -23.78 -10.47
C LYS A 407 15.90 -24.96 -10.46
N LYS A 408 16.72 -25.14 -11.50
CA LYS A 408 17.78 -26.17 -11.54
C LYS A 408 19.06 -25.68 -10.87
N GLN A 409 19.31 -24.37 -10.85
CA GLN A 409 20.46 -23.77 -10.20
C GLN A 409 20.24 -23.75 -8.69
N LYS A 410 20.74 -24.79 -8.02
CA LYS A 410 20.75 -24.89 -6.56
C LYS A 410 21.84 -24.01 -5.97
N LEU A 411 21.54 -23.41 -4.84
CA LEU A 411 22.48 -22.60 -4.07
C LEU A 411 22.96 -23.39 -2.85
N PRO A 412 24.28 -23.53 -2.64
CA PRO A 412 24.82 -24.04 -1.39
C PRO A 412 24.44 -23.13 -0.22
N TYR A 413 24.24 -23.71 0.95
CA TYR A 413 23.94 -22.95 2.16
C TYR A 413 24.48 -23.66 3.40
N LYS A 414 24.70 -22.90 4.47
CA LYS A 414 25.05 -23.39 5.79
C LYS A 414 24.47 -22.51 6.88
N SER A 415 24.20 -23.08 8.05
CA SER A 415 23.88 -22.30 9.24
C SER A 415 25.16 -21.87 9.95
N ASP A 416 25.25 -20.62 10.36
CA ASP A 416 26.35 -20.08 11.16
C ASP A 416 25.81 -19.09 12.19
N LYS A 417 26.14 -19.31 13.48
CA LYS A 417 25.74 -18.43 14.61
C LYS A 417 24.25 -18.03 14.67
N GLY A 418 23.35 -18.88 14.16
CA GLY A 418 21.91 -18.63 14.13
C GLY A 418 21.38 -18.00 12.84
N ASP A 419 22.28 -17.63 11.92
CA ASP A 419 21.93 -17.12 10.59
C ASP A 419 22.06 -18.23 9.55
N LEU A 420 21.31 -18.10 8.45
CA LEU A 420 21.49 -18.91 7.26
C LEU A 420 22.35 -18.13 6.25
N LEU A 421 23.48 -18.71 5.87
CA LEU A 421 24.39 -18.20 4.85
C LEU A 421 24.15 -18.95 3.54
N ILE A 422 23.87 -18.23 2.46
CA ILE A 422 23.63 -18.80 1.13
C ILE A 422 24.72 -18.29 0.18
N ASP A 423 25.41 -19.22 -0.48
CA ASP A 423 26.42 -18.88 -1.48
C ASP A 423 25.70 -18.45 -2.78
N LEU A 424 25.98 -17.23 -3.21
CA LEU A 424 25.40 -16.61 -4.40
C LEU A 424 26.30 -16.79 -5.64
N PRO A 425 25.74 -16.75 -6.86
CA PRO A 425 26.55 -16.59 -8.05
C PRO A 425 27.31 -15.26 -8.06
N GLY A 426 28.41 -15.22 -8.81
CA GLY A 426 29.31 -14.07 -8.87
C GLY A 426 28.68 -12.78 -9.41
N GLU A 427 27.63 -12.90 -10.23
CA GLU A 427 26.88 -11.76 -10.76
C GLU A 427 25.41 -11.87 -10.35
N MET A 428 24.79 -10.72 -10.07
CA MET A 428 23.36 -10.62 -9.78
C MET A 428 22.56 -10.89 -11.06
N PRO A 429 21.75 -11.96 -11.13
CA PRO A 429 21.05 -12.34 -12.35
C PRO A 429 20.02 -11.32 -12.85
N ASP A 430 19.31 -10.68 -11.93
CA ASP A 430 18.38 -9.58 -12.20
C ASP A 430 18.74 -8.40 -11.28
N ALA A 431 19.21 -7.30 -11.89
CA ALA A 431 19.70 -6.12 -11.18
C ALA A 431 18.61 -5.33 -10.43
N VAL A 432 17.33 -5.53 -10.79
CA VAL A 432 16.21 -4.90 -10.09
C VAL A 432 15.84 -5.71 -8.85
N ASN A 433 15.63 -7.01 -9.03
CA ASN A 433 15.23 -7.93 -7.97
C ASN A 433 15.46 -9.38 -8.38
N THR A 434 16.48 -10.01 -7.80
CA THR A 434 16.71 -11.45 -7.94
C THR A 434 15.99 -12.21 -6.84
N VAL A 435 15.17 -13.21 -7.20
CA VAL A 435 14.42 -14.00 -6.22
C VAL A 435 15.08 -15.36 -5.97
N ILE A 436 15.33 -15.69 -4.70
CA ILE A 436 15.79 -17.00 -4.25
C ILE A 436 14.66 -17.68 -3.50
N ALA A 437 14.31 -18.91 -3.89
CA ALA A 437 13.32 -19.72 -3.18
C ALA A 437 14.02 -20.65 -2.17
N LEU A 438 13.54 -20.61 -0.92
CA LEU A 438 13.91 -21.52 0.15
C LEU A 438 12.73 -22.42 0.51
N GLU A 439 12.82 -23.70 0.16
CA GLU A 439 11.82 -24.70 0.57
C GLU A 439 12.19 -25.24 1.95
N THR A 440 11.28 -25.11 2.92
CA THR A 440 11.46 -25.61 4.28
C THR A 440 10.54 -26.81 4.55
N ARG A 441 10.86 -27.59 5.58
CA ARG A 441 9.93 -28.57 6.17
C ARG A 441 9.18 -27.90 7.32
N GLY A 442 7.86 -27.86 7.23
CA GLY A 442 7.01 -27.19 8.23
C GLY A 442 7.08 -25.66 8.12
N MET A 443 6.53 -24.96 9.11
CA MET A 443 6.64 -23.50 9.18
C MET A 443 8.02 -23.08 9.71
N PRO A 444 8.66 -22.09 9.09
CA PRO A 444 9.92 -21.54 9.58
C PRO A 444 9.66 -20.72 10.85
N GLU A 445 10.59 -20.78 11.79
CA GLU A 445 10.62 -19.88 12.93
C GLU A 445 11.76 -18.87 12.71
N VAL A 446 11.46 -17.59 12.88
CA VAL A 446 12.48 -16.54 12.84
C VAL A 446 12.67 -16.06 14.27
N THR A 447 13.84 -16.32 14.86
CA THR A 447 14.20 -15.64 16.10
C THR A 447 14.31 -14.16 15.77
N SER A 448 13.41 -13.34 16.31
CA SER A 448 13.21 -11.95 15.90
C SER A 448 14.52 -11.27 15.55
N ASN A 449 14.64 -10.90 14.28
CA ASN A 449 15.80 -10.19 13.76
C ASN A 449 15.65 -8.67 13.93
N MET A 450 14.64 -8.24 14.69
CA MET A 450 14.54 -6.87 15.19
C MET A 450 15.72 -6.59 16.14
N PRO A 451 16.32 -5.38 16.07
CA PRO A 451 17.26 -4.94 17.09
C PRO A 451 16.70 -5.17 18.50
N ASN A 452 17.49 -5.76 19.38
CA ASN A 452 17.05 -6.06 20.74
C ASN A 452 18.21 -6.02 21.74
N LEU A 453 17.86 -5.93 23.03
CA LEU A 453 18.83 -5.91 24.11
C LEU A 453 19.57 -7.25 24.24
N LYS A 454 20.86 -7.24 23.92
CA LYS A 454 21.78 -8.37 24.10
C LYS A 454 23.00 -7.90 24.88
N ASP A 455 23.32 -8.59 25.97
CA ASP A 455 24.49 -8.29 26.81
C ASP A 455 24.59 -6.80 27.21
N GLY A 456 23.44 -6.22 27.58
CA GLY A 456 23.34 -4.81 28.00
C GLY A 456 23.42 -3.79 26.86
N ARG A 457 23.41 -4.22 25.59
CA ARG A 457 23.52 -3.35 24.42
C ARG A 457 22.39 -3.56 23.42
N ILE A 458 21.94 -2.48 22.79
CA ILE A 458 21.00 -2.49 21.66
C ILE A 458 21.71 -1.80 20.50
N LEU A 459 22.00 -2.56 19.44
CA LEU A 459 22.61 -2.03 18.24
C LEU A 459 21.53 -1.70 17.20
N LEU A 460 21.52 -0.47 16.70
CA LEU A 460 20.59 0.03 15.70
C LEU A 460 21.38 0.43 14.42
N PRO A 461 21.63 -0.51 13.50
CA PRO A 461 22.36 -0.22 12.27
C PRO A 461 21.56 0.66 11.31
N ALA A 462 22.23 1.45 10.48
CA ALA A 462 21.62 2.22 9.40
C ALA A 462 20.70 1.38 8.51
N ALA A 463 21.06 0.12 8.22
CA ALA A 463 20.26 -0.78 7.40
C ALA A 463 18.86 -1.11 7.96
N PHE A 464 18.65 -0.89 9.26
CA PHE A 464 17.37 -1.09 9.92
C PHE A 464 16.55 0.19 10.06
N ALA A 465 17.10 1.35 9.68
CA ALA A 465 16.40 2.63 9.77
C ALA A 465 15.25 2.70 8.78
N ASP A 466 14.12 3.25 9.22
CA ASP A 466 13.09 3.79 8.35
C ASP A 466 13.40 5.27 8.09
N ILE A 467 13.63 5.60 6.82
CA ILE A 467 14.00 6.95 6.39
C ILE A 467 12.75 7.66 5.89
N HIS A 468 12.35 8.74 6.56
CA HIS A 468 11.17 9.52 6.21
C HIS A 468 11.59 10.85 5.58
N ASN A 469 11.78 10.84 4.26
CA ASN A 469 12.13 12.04 3.49
C ASN A 469 10.90 12.90 3.17
N PRO A 470 11.03 14.23 3.14
CA PRO A 470 9.98 15.16 2.70
C PRO A 470 9.90 15.27 1.17
N GLY A 471 8.71 15.12 0.57
CA GLY A 471 8.40 15.58 -0.80
C GLY A 471 9.44 15.26 -1.91
N TYR A 472 9.65 16.21 -2.83
CA TYR A 472 10.66 16.14 -3.89
C TYR A 472 11.99 16.79 -3.45
N GLY A 473 13.14 16.20 -3.80
CA GLY A 473 14.45 16.76 -3.51
C GLY A 473 15.57 15.70 -3.45
N THR A 474 16.78 16.12 -3.06
CA THR A 474 17.87 15.21 -2.71
C THR A 474 17.62 14.66 -1.31
N HIS A 475 17.43 13.36 -1.23
CA HIS A 475 16.95 12.67 -0.04
C HIS A 475 18.07 11.96 0.72
N ALA A 476 17.90 11.76 2.03
CA ALA A 476 18.73 10.82 2.75
C ALA A 476 18.50 9.43 2.15
N ILE A 477 19.58 8.72 1.88
CA ILE A 477 19.56 7.40 1.26
C ILE A 477 20.44 6.44 2.05
N LEU A 478 20.01 5.19 2.13
CA LEU A 478 20.87 4.11 2.59
C LEU A 478 21.87 3.78 1.47
N SER A 479 23.15 3.74 1.80
CA SER A 479 24.24 3.33 0.91
C SER A 479 25.04 2.21 1.56
N GLY A 480 25.54 1.27 0.76
CA GLY A 480 26.20 0.06 1.26
C GLY A 480 25.22 -0.97 1.85
N THR A 481 25.75 -2.09 2.32
CA THR A 481 24.95 -3.22 2.84
C THR A 481 25.54 -3.80 4.13
N GLY A 482 24.68 -4.44 4.93
CA GLY A 482 25.08 -5.09 6.19
C GLY A 482 25.80 -4.12 7.14
N ASP A 483 26.96 -4.53 7.65
CA ASP A 483 27.75 -3.75 8.61
C ASP A 483 28.43 -2.51 7.99
N LYS A 484 28.45 -2.40 6.65
CA LYS A 484 28.95 -1.23 5.92
C LYS A 484 27.85 -0.26 5.52
N ALA A 485 26.60 -0.55 5.87
CA ALA A 485 25.48 0.31 5.53
C ALA A 485 25.58 1.65 6.26
N VAL A 486 25.34 2.74 5.53
CA VAL A 486 25.44 4.12 6.01
C VAL A 486 24.30 4.93 5.41
N ILE A 487 23.63 5.73 6.22
CA ILE A 487 22.71 6.75 5.75
C ILE A 487 23.54 7.94 5.29
N THR A 488 23.43 8.28 4.02
CA THR A 488 24.18 9.34 3.35
C THR A 488 23.23 10.39 2.79
N ASN A 489 23.78 11.53 2.37
CA ASN A 489 23.01 12.63 1.76
C ASN A 489 21.87 13.14 2.66
N TRP A 490 22.02 13.03 3.98
CA TRP A 490 21.04 13.50 4.96
C TRP A 490 21.27 14.98 5.26
N THR A 491 20.86 15.82 4.31
CA THR A 491 21.06 17.27 4.34
C THR A 491 19.77 18.04 4.65
N ASP A 492 18.60 17.45 4.40
CA ASP A 492 17.31 18.09 4.64
C ASP A 492 16.87 17.87 6.10
N HIS A 493 16.73 18.96 6.85
CA HIS A 493 16.37 18.94 8.27
C HIS A 493 14.97 18.37 8.55
N ARG A 494 14.10 18.25 7.53
CA ARG A 494 12.76 17.66 7.70
C ARG A 494 12.78 16.14 7.61
N THR A 495 13.90 15.57 7.16
CA THR A 495 14.10 14.13 7.09
C THR A 495 14.30 13.57 8.48
N ARG A 496 13.45 12.62 8.90
CA ARG A 496 13.59 11.92 10.17
C ARG A 496 13.93 10.45 9.96
N LEU A 497 14.62 9.88 10.93
CA LEU A 497 15.02 8.48 10.95
C LEU A 497 14.35 7.78 12.12
N GLU A 498 13.87 6.56 11.91
CA GLU A 498 13.24 5.76 12.95
C GLU A 498 13.84 4.35 13.00
N TRP A 499 14.02 3.81 14.19
CA TRP A 499 14.34 2.41 14.42
C TRP A 499 13.38 1.81 15.41
N MET A 500 12.77 0.68 15.04
CA MET A 500 12.10 -0.18 16.01
C MET A 500 13.11 -1.12 16.66
N PHE A 501 12.98 -1.30 17.97
CA PHE A 501 13.79 -2.23 18.73
C PHE A 501 13.01 -2.80 19.92
N ASN A 502 13.42 -3.96 20.39
CA ASN A 502 12.83 -4.58 21.58
C ASN A 502 13.71 -4.32 22.82
N SER A 503 13.13 -3.67 23.82
CA SER A 503 13.72 -3.51 25.15
C SER A 503 13.16 -4.56 26.12
N THR A 504 14.01 -5.44 26.64
CA THR A 504 13.59 -6.46 27.62
C THR A 504 13.69 -5.98 29.06
N SER A 505 14.24 -4.79 29.31
CA SER A 505 14.38 -4.28 30.67
C SER A 505 14.44 -2.74 30.73
N PRO A 506 13.70 -2.10 31.66
CA PRO A 506 13.82 -0.67 31.89
C PRO A 506 15.20 -0.31 32.44
N GLY A 507 15.60 0.96 32.31
CA GLY A 507 16.80 1.50 32.93
C GLY A 507 17.35 2.74 32.22
N ASN A 508 18.50 3.20 32.68
CA ASN A 508 19.25 4.28 32.04
C ASN A 508 20.17 3.71 30.97
N TYR A 509 20.16 4.33 29.81
CA TYR A 509 21.00 3.95 28.67
C TYR A 509 21.86 5.15 28.27
N ASP A 510 23.14 4.93 28.03
CA ASP A 510 23.95 5.86 27.24
C ASP A 510 23.70 5.58 25.75
N ILE A 511 23.52 6.65 24.99
CA ILE A 511 23.27 6.59 23.56
C ILE A 511 24.53 7.10 22.86
N GLU A 512 25.06 6.28 21.95
CA GLU A 512 26.20 6.60 21.11
C GLU A 512 25.83 6.45 19.64
N ALA A 513 26.52 7.16 18.75
CA ALA A 513 26.34 7.02 17.32
C ALA A 513 27.68 7.04 16.59
N ILE A 514 27.79 6.22 15.53
CA ILE A 514 28.90 6.31 14.60
C ILE A 514 28.48 7.20 13.43
N VAL A 515 29.03 8.42 13.39
CA VAL A 515 28.69 9.43 12.39
C VAL A 515 29.94 9.98 11.71
N ARG A 516 29.73 10.55 10.52
CA ARG A 516 30.66 11.47 9.86
C ARG A 516 29.93 12.77 9.57
N SER A 517 30.51 13.88 10.00
CA SER A 517 30.07 15.24 9.68
C SER A 517 31.28 16.13 9.46
N ASP A 518 31.20 17.01 8.47
CA ASP A 518 32.24 18.01 8.19
C ASP A 518 32.02 19.31 8.97
N GLU A 519 30.78 19.58 9.37
CA GLU A 519 30.35 20.77 10.11
C GLU A 519 29.63 20.37 11.41
N PRO A 520 29.51 21.27 12.40
CA PRO A 520 28.69 21.01 13.58
C PRO A 520 27.23 20.79 13.21
N ALA A 521 26.55 19.84 13.84
CA ALA A 521 25.12 19.60 13.61
C ALA A 521 24.41 19.22 14.91
N SER A 522 23.12 19.50 15.05
CA SER A 522 22.33 19.11 16.22
C SER A 522 21.15 18.23 15.85
N MET A 523 20.84 17.24 16.70
CA MET A 523 19.71 16.35 16.53
C MET A 523 18.94 16.14 17.82
N ILE A 524 17.66 15.85 17.68
CA ILE A 524 16.78 15.40 18.77
C ILE A 524 16.63 13.89 18.65
N ILE A 525 16.92 13.17 19.72
CA ILE A 525 16.64 11.74 19.86
C ILE A 525 15.44 11.58 20.78
N LYS A 526 14.47 10.77 20.36
CA LYS A 526 13.23 10.53 21.09
C LYS A 526 12.95 9.04 21.22
N ILE A 527 12.59 8.61 22.44
CA ILE A 527 12.08 7.26 22.73
C ILE A 527 10.84 7.42 23.62
N GLY A 528 9.66 7.04 23.11
CA GLY A 528 8.39 7.25 23.81
C GLY A 528 8.14 8.73 24.11
N ALA A 529 7.97 9.07 25.39
CA ALA A 529 7.81 10.46 25.86
C ALA A 529 9.13 11.18 26.13
N ASN A 530 10.25 10.45 26.21
CA ASN A 530 11.56 11.00 26.55
C ASN A 530 12.25 11.54 25.30
N MET A 531 12.92 12.67 25.47
CA MET A 531 13.70 13.32 24.41
C MET A 531 15.00 13.87 24.95
N LEU A 532 16.04 13.87 24.13
CA LEU A 532 17.28 14.58 24.39
C LEU A 532 17.77 15.25 23.10
N GLU A 533 18.45 16.37 23.24
CA GLU A 533 19.13 17.06 22.14
C GLU A 533 20.63 16.80 22.26
N ALA A 534 21.26 16.47 21.13
CA ALA A 534 22.67 16.13 21.05
C ALA A 534 23.36 16.93 19.95
N GLU A 535 24.57 17.41 20.26
CA GLU A 535 25.44 18.09 19.30
C GLU A 535 26.47 17.11 18.71
N ILE A 536 26.63 17.16 17.40
CA ILE A 536 27.69 16.50 16.64
C ILE A 536 28.76 17.54 16.33
N GLN A 537 29.99 17.25 16.75
CA GLN A 537 31.15 18.03 16.36
C GLN A 537 31.76 17.49 15.05
N PRO A 538 32.43 18.35 14.25
CA PRO A 538 33.12 17.93 13.05
C PRO A 538 34.06 16.74 13.29
N THR A 539 33.96 15.75 12.42
CA THR A 539 34.64 14.45 12.55
C THR A 539 35.93 14.35 11.73
N GLN A 540 36.33 15.46 11.08
CA GLN A 540 37.54 15.57 10.25
C GLN A 540 37.53 14.58 9.06
N GLY A 541 36.35 14.34 8.47
CA GLY A 541 36.17 13.48 7.30
C GLY A 541 36.16 11.97 7.58
N GLU A 542 36.23 11.54 8.84
CA GLU A 542 36.22 10.12 9.24
C GLU A 542 34.97 9.77 10.07
N PHE A 543 34.53 8.52 10.01
CA PHE A 543 33.49 8.05 10.94
C PHE A 543 34.03 7.95 12.36
N ARG A 544 33.36 8.62 13.30
CA ARG A 544 33.71 8.61 14.73
C ARG A 544 32.53 8.19 15.58
N ASN A 545 32.83 7.46 16.65
CA ASN A 545 31.84 7.18 17.69
C ASN A 545 31.70 8.42 18.58
N ILE A 546 30.48 8.93 18.72
CA ILE A 546 30.17 10.10 19.53
C ILE A 546 29.11 9.74 20.58
N GLY A 547 29.26 10.26 21.79
CA GLY A 547 28.22 10.17 22.81
C GLY A 547 27.14 11.20 22.54
N LEU A 548 25.89 10.75 22.40
CA LEU A 548 24.73 11.60 22.21
C LEU A 548 24.06 11.98 23.55
N GLY A 549 24.31 11.23 24.62
CA GLY A 549 23.81 11.52 25.96
C GLY A 549 23.15 10.31 26.62
N GLY A 550 22.60 10.51 27.82
CA GLY A 550 21.91 9.47 28.57
C GLY A 550 20.38 9.64 28.50
N MET A 551 19.65 8.53 28.35
CA MET A 551 18.19 8.52 28.35
C MET A 551 17.67 7.40 29.25
N GLU A 552 16.63 7.70 30.03
CA GLU A 552 15.87 6.67 30.74
C GLU A 552 14.87 6.01 29.77
N ILE A 553 14.85 4.67 29.74
CA ILE A 553 13.84 3.88 29.04
C ILE A 553 13.01 3.19 30.12
N SER A 554 11.79 3.67 30.32
CA SER A 554 10.85 3.17 31.33
C SER A 554 10.09 1.93 30.88
N ASP A 555 9.89 1.79 29.58
CA ASP A 555 9.02 0.77 29.00
C ASP A 555 9.81 -0.46 28.53
N THR A 556 9.12 -1.60 28.51
CA THR A 556 9.61 -2.86 27.91
C THR A 556 8.72 -3.27 26.75
N GLY A 557 9.28 -4.03 25.82
CA GLY A 557 8.62 -4.45 24.59
C GLY A 557 9.18 -3.68 23.39
N ASP A 558 8.38 -3.58 22.34
CA ASP A 558 8.77 -2.93 21.11
C ASP A 558 8.65 -1.41 21.26
N LEU A 559 9.76 -0.72 21.03
CA LEU A 559 9.92 0.72 21.17
C LEU A 559 10.45 1.31 19.87
N ILE A 560 10.22 2.61 19.67
CA ILE A 560 10.75 3.38 18.54
C ILE A 560 11.77 4.38 19.08
N LEU A 561 12.98 4.37 18.51
CA LEU A 561 13.92 5.47 18.58
C LEU A 561 13.76 6.32 17.32
N GLU A 562 13.37 7.57 17.49
CA GLU A 562 13.27 8.56 16.42
C GLU A 562 14.43 9.55 16.54
N ILE A 563 15.06 9.89 15.41
CA ILE A 563 16.02 10.99 15.30
C ILE A 563 15.47 12.04 14.33
N ARG A 564 15.47 13.30 14.79
CA ARG A 564 15.14 14.48 13.99
C ARG A 564 16.29 15.48 13.97
N PRO A 565 16.66 16.02 12.81
CA PRO A 565 17.50 17.20 12.73
C PRO A 565 16.89 18.41 13.48
N VAL A 566 17.74 19.24 14.09
CA VAL A 566 17.34 20.55 14.58
C VAL A 566 17.43 21.55 13.44
N HIS A 567 16.30 22.14 13.01
CA HIS A 567 16.14 22.96 11.81
C HIS A 567 17.29 23.96 11.57
N ASP A 568 17.56 24.83 12.54
CA ASP A 568 18.53 25.94 12.39
C ASP A 568 19.99 25.53 12.69
N GLN A 569 20.20 24.27 13.07
CA GLN A 569 21.50 23.73 13.48
C GLN A 569 21.83 22.44 12.73
N TRP A 570 21.19 22.19 11.59
CA TRP A 570 21.44 20.99 10.80
C TRP A 570 22.46 21.25 9.70
N ASN A 571 23.49 20.41 9.68
CA ASN A 571 24.42 20.27 8.57
C ASN A 571 24.44 18.80 8.12
N SER A 572 25.07 18.52 6.98
CA SER A 572 25.13 17.17 6.42
C SER A 572 25.77 16.18 7.39
N VAL A 573 25.02 15.14 7.77
CA VAL A 573 25.50 14.05 8.63
C VAL A 573 25.36 12.73 7.88
N GLU A 574 26.42 11.93 7.90
CA GLU A 574 26.33 10.51 7.54
C GLU A 574 26.30 9.67 8.81
N LEU A 575 25.38 8.70 8.86
CA LEU A 575 25.12 7.90 10.05
C LEU A 575 25.24 6.41 9.73
N ALA A 576 26.15 5.71 10.40
CA ALA A 576 26.35 4.28 10.22
C ALA A 576 25.51 3.44 11.19
N LYS A 577 25.43 3.85 12.47
CA LYS A 577 24.66 3.14 13.50
C LYS A 577 24.45 3.98 14.74
N ILE A 578 23.47 3.60 15.56
CA ILE A 578 23.25 4.04 16.93
C ILE A 578 23.42 2.84 17.85
N GLU A 579 23.97 3.05 19.05
CA GLU A 579 24.10 2.04 20.09
C GLU A 579 23.51 2.58 21.39
N LEU A 580 22.66 1.79 22.03
CA LEU A 580 22.18 2.06 23.39
C LEU A 580 22.85 1.09 24.35
N GLN A 581 23.63 1.62 25.29
CA GLN A 581 24.32 0.83 26.30
C GLN A 581 23.66 1.04 27.66
N LYS A 582 23.16 -0.04 28.25
CA LYS A 582 22.55 -0.02 29.57
C LYS A 582 23.61 0.26 30.64
N LYS A 583 23.30 1.17 31.56
CA LYS A 583 24.12 1.47 32.75
C LYS A 583 24.01 0.44 33.85
#